data_AF-A0A1G2L5N4-F1
#
_entry.id   AF-A0A1G2L5N4-F1
#
_cell.length_a   1.000
_cell.length_b   1.000
_cell.length_c   1.000
_cell.angle_alpha   90.00
_cell.angle_beta   90.00
_cell.angle_gamma   90.00
#
_symmetry.space_group_name_H-M   'P 1'
#
loop_
_entity.id
_entity.type
_entity.pdbx_description
1 polymer ?
#
loop_
_entity_poly.entity_id
_entity_poly.type
_entity_poly.pdbx_seq_one_letter_code
_entity_poly.pdbx_strand_id
1 'polypeptide(L)'
;MLFLQRMHPERVLRLGLGFTFLYSGWDLISNPYDWYGFVPAWFSAVVTPVMPLEMFLRVQGVGELLLAAALLAWFLPRRIVQIAAMLAVAHLFVILVGVGIDPVTFRDVGLLGAAIALLAHMSRS
;
A
#
# COMPACT_ATOMS: atom_id res chain seq x y z
N MET A 1 27.98 -9.59 5.75
CA MET A 1 27.01 -9.94 6.82
C MET A 1 26.92 -8.89 7.95
N LEU A 2 28.03 -8.27 8.39
CA LEU A 2 28.03 -7.21 9.43
C LEU A 2 27.16 -5.97 9.14
N PHE A 3 26.97 -5.60 7.86
CA PHE A 3 26.18 -4.43 7.47
C PHE A 3 24.67 -4.60 7.74
N LEU A 4 24.10 -5.77 7.42
CA LEU A 4 22.67 -6.05 7.60
C LEU A 4 22.27 -6.08 9.08
N GLN A 5 23.17 -6.49 9.97
CA GLN A 5 22.93 -6.51 11.42
C GLN A 5 22.78 -5.11 12.05
N ARG A 6 23.22 -4.06 11.36
CA ARG A 6 23.09 -2.67 11.83
C ARG A 6 21.79 -2.00 11.36
N MET A 7 21.05 -2.62 10.45
CA MET A 7 19.81 -2.05 9.93
C MET A 7 18.65 -2.36 10.86
N HIS A 8 17.96 -1.33 11.33
CA HIS A 8 16.74 -1.51 12.11
C HIS A 8 15.63 -2.04 11.19
N PRO A 9 15.05 -3.24 11.43
CA PRO A 9 14.09 -3.85 10.52
C PRO A 9 12.91 -2.92 10.19
N GLU A 10 12.41 -2.20 11.20
CA GLU A 10 11.36 -1.20 11.06
C GLU A 10 11.68 -0.16 9.97
N ARG A 11 12.90 0.38 9.95
CA ARG A 11 13.30 1.43 9.00
C ARG A 11 13.32 0.88 7.58
N VAL A 12 13.83 -0.34 7.41
CA VAL A 12 13.89 -1.00 6.10
C VAL A 12 12.48 -1.28 5.57
N LEU A 13 11.60 -1.80 6.43
CA LEU A 13 10.20 -2.08 6.08
C LEU A 13 9.43 -0.79 5.73
N ARG A 14 9.60 0.28 6.53
CA ARG A 14 9.00 1.59 6.26
C ARG A 14 9.46 2.18 4.94
N LEU A 15 10.76 2.08 4.62
CA LEU A 15 11.30 2.55 3.35
C LEU A 15 10.73 1.76 2.18
N GLY A 16 10.78 0.43 2.22
CA GLY A 16 10.29 -0.42 1.13
C GLY A 16 8.80 -0.23 0.85
N LEU A 17 7.96 -0.28 1.89
CA LEU A 17 6.53 -0.05 1.76
C LEU A 17 6.22 1.39 1.34
N GLY A 18 6.85 2.36 2.00
CA GLY A 18 6.62 3.78 1.74
C GLY A 18 6.96 4.18 0.31
N PHE A 19 8.09 3.74 -0.23
CA PHE A 19 8.44 4.01 -1.64
C PHE A 19 7.54 3.27 -2.62
N THR A 20 7.08 2.07 -2.27
CA THR A 20 6.14 1.33 -3.14
C THR A 20 4.81 2.07 -3.25
N PHE A 21 4.21 2.46 -2.13
CA PHE A 21 2.98 3.26 -2.12
C PHE A 21 3.17 4.65 -2.72
N LEU A 22 4.36 5.24 -2.60
CA LEU A 22 4.67 6.51 -3.26
C LEU A 22 4.62 6.36 -4.79
N TYR A 23 5.26 5.31 -5.31
CA TYR A 23 5.25 5.00 -6.73
C TYR A 23 3.85 4.68 -7.24
N SER A 24 3.18 3.70 -6.64
CA SER A 24 1.86 3.26 -7.10
C SER A 24 0.81 4.35 -6.91
N GLY A 25 0.86 5.10 -5.81
CA GLY A 25 -0.06 6.21 -5.57
C GLY A 25 0.11 7.35 -6.58
N TRP A 26 1.35 7.69 -6.93
CA TRP A 26 1.61 8.66 -7.99
C TRP A 26 1.14 8.17 -9.36
N ASP A 27 1.40 6.90 -9.68
CA ASP A 27 1.04 6.31 -10.97
C ASP A 27 -0.48 6.17 -11.14
N LEU A 28 -1.21 5.81 -10.08
CA LEU A 28 -2.69 5.81 -10.05
C LEU A 28 -3.30 7.19 -10.31
N ILE A 29 -2.62 8.27 -9.91
CA ILE A 29 -3.08 9.64 -10.14
C ILE A 29 -2.73 10.12 -11.55
N SER A 30 -1.52 9.81 -12.01
CA SER A 30 -0.97 10.34 -13.26
C SER A 30 -1.35 9.52 -14.49
N ASN A 31 -1.42 8.19 -14.37
CA ASN A 31 -1.72 7.24 -15.44
C ASN A 31 -2.84 6.26 -15.03
N PRO A 32 -4.03 6.71 -14.59
CA PRO A 32 -5.08 5.83 -14.07
C PRO A 32 -5.54 4.76 -15.08
N TYR A 33 -5.47 5.02 -16.39
CA TYR A 33 -5.92 4.07 -17.41
C TYR A 33 -5.09 2.79 -17.46
N ASP A 34 -3.81 2.85 -17.07
CA ASP A 34 -2.94 1.66 -17.00
C ASP A 34 -3.42 0.67 -15.92
N TRP A 35 -4.22 1.15 -14.97
CA TRP A 35 -4.72 0.38 -13.84
C TRP A 35 -6.11 -0.20 -14.06
N TYR A 36 -6.81 0.17 -15.14
CA TYR A 36 -8.18 -0.31 -15.41
C TYR A 36 -8.25 -1.84 -15.50
N GLY A 37 -7.22 -2.47 -16.08
CA GLY A 37 -7.15 -3.92 -16.24
C GLY A 37 -7.02 -4.71 -14.93
N PHE A 38 -6.65 -4.05 -13.83
CA PHE A 38 -6.54 -4.65 -12.51
C PHE A 38 -7.80 -4.47 -11.67
N VAL A 39 -8.79 -3.71 -12.15
CA VAL A 39 -10.06 -3.53 -11.45
C VAL A 39 -11.02 -4.67 -11.84
N PRO A 40 -11.47 -5.49 -10.89
CA PRO A 40 -12.37 -6.60 -11.18
C PRO A 40 -13.74 -6.12 -11.65
N ALA A 41 -14.34 -6.85 -12.60
CA ALA A 41 -15.65 -6.51 -13.14
C ALA A 41 -16.75 -6.38 -12.06
N TRP A 42 -16.71 -7.23 -11.02
CA TRP A 42 -17.66 -7.16 -9.91
C TRP A 42 -17.55 -5.84 -9.15
N PHE A 43 -16.33 -5.32 -8.97
CA PHE A 43 -16.09 -4.08 -8.25
C PHE A 43 -16.41 -2.87 -9.13
N SER A 44 -16.04 -2.92 -10.42
CA SER A 44 -16.42 -1.89 -11.39
C SER A 44 -17.94 -1.72 -11.48
N ALA A 45 -18.71 -2.80 -11.40
CA ALA A 45 -20.18 -2.74 -11.40
C ALA A 45 -20.76 -2.03 -10.17
N VAL A 46 -20.04 -2.03 -9.04
CA VAL A 46 -20.46 -1.35 -7.79
C VAL A 46 -20.00 0.11 -7.77
N VAL A 47 -18.82 0.42 -8.30
CA VAL A 47 -18.24 1.77 -8.22
C VAL A 47 -18.77 2.71 -9.30
N THR A 48 -18.89 2.24 -10.54
CA THR A 48 -19.27 3.08 -11.68
C THR A 48 -20.64 3.77 -11.58
N PRO A 49 -21.64 3.26 -10.84
CA PRO A 49 -22.87 4.00 -10.55
C PRO A 49 -22.68 5.20 -9.61
N VAL A 50 -21.62 5.21 -8.78
CA VAL A 50 -21.35 6.25 -7.77
C VAL A 50 -20.34 7.27 -8.29
N MET A 51 -19.30 6.82 -8.99
CA MET A 51 -18.26 7.69 -9.55
C MET A 51 -17.56 7.06 -10.77
N PRO A 52 -16.97 7.86 -11.68
CA PRO A 52 -16.13 7.34 -12.75
C PRO A 52 -14.96 6.51 -12.21
N LEU A 53 -14.61 5.41 -12.90
CA LEU A 53 -13.53 4.54 -12.46
C LEU A 53 -12.19 5.26 -12.35
N GLU A 54 -11.91 6.20 -13.26
CA GLU A 54 -10.74 7.08 -13.20
C GLU A 54 -10.67 7.86 -11.89
N MET A 55 -11.80 8.41 -11.45
CA MET A 55 -11.87 9.19 -10.22
C MET A 55 -11.63 8.30 -9.00
N PHE A 56 -12.17 7.08 -9.01
CA PHE A 56 -11.88 6.08 -7.98
C PHE A 56 -10.38 5.78 -7.88
N LEU A 57 -9.72 5.51 -9.01
CA LEU A 57 -8.28 5.21 -9.04
C LEU A 57 -7.43 6.40 -8.57
N ARG A 58 -7.77 7.63 -8.96
CA ARG A 58 -7.10 8.82 -8.44
C ARG A 58 -7.28 8.98 -6.92
N VAL A 59 -8.47 8.71 -6.40
CA VAL A 59 -8.74 8.74 -4.95
C VAL A 59 -7.95 7.65 -4.22
N GLN A 60 -7.91 6.44 -4.76
CA GLN A 60 -7.06 5.36 -4.26
C GLN A 60 -5.59 5.79 -4.24
N GLY A 61 -5.10 6.40 -5.32
CA GLY A 61 -3.74 6.89 -5.42
C GLY A 61 -3.41 7.95 -4.37
N VAL A 62 -4.33 8.88 -4.09
CA VAL A 62 -4.18 9.83 -2.97
C VAL A 62 -4.07 9.10 -1.64
N GLY A 63 -4.89 8.07 -1.41
CA GLY A 63 -4.80 7.21 -0.22
C GLY A 63 -3.43 6.56 -0.07
N GLU A 64 -2.88 6.01 -1.16
CA GLU A 64 -1.54 5.41 -1.17
C GLU A 64 -0.44 6.45 -0.94
N LEU A 65 -0.55 7.65 -1.49
CA LEU A 65 0.38 8.75 -1.19
C LEU A 65 0.34 9.17 0.29
N LEU A 66 -0.83 9.17 0.92
CA LEU A 66 -0.96 9.43 2.36
C LEU A 66 -0.32 8.33 3.20
N LEU A 67 -0.47 7.06 2.81
CA LEU A 67 0.25 5.94 3.45
C LEU A 67 1.76 6.09 3.28
N ALA A 68 2.22 6.43 2.07
CA ALA A 68 3.63 6.68 1.79
C ALA A 68 4.19 7.79 2.66
N ALA A 69 3.50 8.94 2.73
CA ALA A 69 3.89 10.06 3.58
C ALA A 69 3.96 9.67 5.06
N ALA A 70 2.96 8.93 5.56
CA ALA A 70 2.96 8.48 6.96
C ALA A 70 4.10 7.50 7.28
N LEU A 71 4.39 6.57 6.38
CA LEU A 71 5.48 5.60 6.53
C LEU A 71 6.86 6.25 6.42
N LEU A 72 7.02 7.21 5.50
CA LEU A 72 8.24 7.95 5.22
C LEU A 72 8.38 9.25 6.04
N ALA A 73 7.56 9.48 7.06
CA ALA A 73 7.76 10.61 7.97
C ALA A 73 8.36 10.13 9.30
N TRP A 74 9.67 10.33 9.45
CA TRP A 74 10.42 9.90 10.65
C TRP A 74 10.11 10.72 11.90
N PHE A 75 9.50 11.89 11.74
CA PHE A 75 9.08 12.76 12.84
C PHE A 75 7.68 12.45 13.37
N LEU A 76 6.92 11.56 12.73
CA LEU A 76 5.56 11.25 13.18
C LEU A 76 5.56 10.40 14.46
N PRO A 77 4.57 10.60 15.35
CA PRO A 77 4.35 9.72 16.49
C PRO A 77 4.17 8.28 16.04
N ARG A 78 4.77 7.36 16.80
CA ARG A 78 4.71 5.92 16.55
C ARG A 78 3.28 5.39 16.34
N ARG A 79 2.30 5.91 17.08
CA ARG A 79 0.88 5.53 16.93
C ARG A 79 0.34 5.79 15.52
N ILE A 80 0.75 6.89 14.88
CA ILE A 80 0.32 7.23 13.53
C ILE A 80 0.93 6.26 12.52
N VAL A 81 2.21 5.93 12.67
CA VAL A 81 2.89 4.96 11.80
C VAL A 81 2.29 3.56 11.96
N GLN A 82 1.89 3.18 13.18
CA GLN A 82 1.19 1.92 13.45
C GLN A 82 -0.18 1.87 12.75
N ILE A 83 -0.95 2.96 12.80
CA ILE A 83 -2.22 3.06 12.07
C ILE A 83 -1.97 2.96 10.56
N ALA A 84 -0.96 3.64 10.03
CA ALA A 84 -0.60 3.54 8.62
C ALA A 84 -0.20 2.11 8.22
N ALA A 85 0.57 1.40 9.06
CA ALA A 85 0.91 0.00 8.83
C ALA A 85 -0.34 -0.90 8.85
N MET A 86 -1.28 -0.68 9.77
CA MET A 86 -2.55 -1.40 9.83
C MET A 86 -3.40 -1.16 8.58
N LEU A 87 -3.51 0.09 8.14
CA LEU A 87 -4.22 0.46 6.90
C LEU A 87 -3.55 -0.15 5.67
N ALA A 88 -2.22 -0.17 5.61
CA ALA A 88 -1.48 -0.83 4.53
C ALA A 88 -1.77 -2.35 4.47
N VAL A 89 -1.81 -3.03 5.63
CA VAL A 89 -2.22 -4.44 5.70
C VAL A 89 -3.63 -4.63 5.18
N ALA A 90 -4.59 -3.83 5.66
CA ALA A 90 -5.98 -3.92 5.24
C ALA A 90 -6.14 -3.67 3.73
N HIS A 91 -5.49 -2.64 3.20
CA HIS A 91 -5.49 -2.26 1.79
C HIS A 91 -4.98 -3.39 0.90
N LEU A 92 -3.77 -3.89 1.18
CA LEU A 92 -3.15 -4.98 0.40
C LEU A 92 -3.92 -6.30 0.52
N PHE A 93 -4.50 -6.57 1.70
CA PHE A 93 -5.34 -7.75 1.88
C PHE A 93 -6.61 -7.68 1.04
N VAL A 94 -7.29 -6.52 1.02
CA VAL A 94 -8.48 -6.31 0.19
C VAL A 94 -8.14 -6.41 -1.29
N ILE A 95 -7.01 -5.88 -1.74
CA ILE A 95 -6.54 -6.03 -3.13
C ILE A 95 -6.35 -7.52 -3.45
N LEU A 96 -5.57 -8.25 -2.65
CA LEU A 96 -5.27 -9.66 -2.92
C LEU A 96 -6.51 -10.56 -2.94
N VAL A 97 -7.44 -10.35 -1.99
CA VAL A 97 -8.66 -11.17 -1.92
C VAL A 97 -9.70 -10.73 -2.95
N GLY A 98 -9.81 -9.42 -3.21
CA GLY A 98 -10.83 -8.85 -4.09
C GLY A 98 -10.49 -8.96 -5.57
N VAL A 99 -9.22 -8.76 -5.93
CA VAL A 99 -8.75 -8.81 -7.33
C VAL A 99 -8.50 -10.24 -7.79
N GLY A 100 -7.97 -11.08 -6.91
CA GLY A 100 -7.55 -12.44 -7.27
C GLY A 100 -6.11 -12.46 -7.78
N ILE A 101 -5.83 -13.33 -8.76
CA ILE A 101 -4.48 -13.47 -9.34
C ILE A 101 -4.39 -12.66 -10.62
N ASP A 102 -3.46 -11.72 -10.64
CA ASP A 102 -3.12 -10.83 -11.75
C ASP A 102 -1.59 -10.76 -11.95
N PRO A 103 -1.09 -10.04 -12.97
CA PRO A 103 0.34 -9.91 -13.21
C PRO A 103 1.15 -9.24 -12.10
N VAL A 104 0.54 -8.49 -11.17
CA VAL A 104 1.25 -7.77 -10.08
C VAL A 104 1.10 -8.45 -8.72
N THR A 105 0.30 -9.51 -8.63
CA THR A 105 0.03 -10.28 -7.40
C THR A 105 1.31 -10.76 -6.71
N PHE A 106 2.36 -11.12 -7.47
CA PHE A 106 3.64 -11.54 -6.91
C PHE A 106 4.29 -10.46 -6.03
N ARG A 107 4.11 -9.18 -6.40
CA ARG A 107 4.57 -8.01 -5.63
C ARG A 107 3.68 -7.85 -4.39
N ASP A 108 2.37 -7.90 -4.57
CA ASP A 108 1.40 -7.58 -3.53
C ASP A 108 1.44 -8.58 -2.37
N VAL A 109 1.71 -9.86 -2.63
CA VAL A 109 1.97 -10.86 -1.59
C VAL A 109 3.20 -10.50 -0.75
N GLY A 110 4.29 -10.06 -1.40
CA GLY A 110 5.50 -9.62 -0.72
C GLY A 110 5.29 -8.36 0.12
N LEU A 111 4.56 -7.38 -0.43
CA LEU A 111 4.21 -6.15 0.28
C LEU A 111 3.31 -6.43 1.49
N LEU A 112 2.33 -7.33 1.35
CA LEU A 112 1.45 -7.69 2.46
C LEU A 112 2.28 -8.32 3.60
N GLY A 113 3.19 -9.23 3.27
CA GLY A 113 4.11 -9.81 4.25
C GLY A 113 4.96 -8.76 4.96
N ALA A 114 5.51 -7.79 4.21
CA ALA A 114 6.28 -6.68 4.78
C ALA A 114 5.43 -5.77 5.68
N ALA A 115 4.19 -5.46 5.28
CA ALA A 115 3.26 -4.65 6.06
C ALA A 115 2.87 -5.34 7.38
N ILE A 116 2.58 -6.65 7.34
CA ILE A 116 2.31 -7.45 8.53
C ILE A 116 3.53 -7.47 9.46
N ALA A 117 4.74 -7.67 8.92
CA ALA A 117 5.97 -7.66 9.70
C ALA A 117 6.21 -6.30 10.39
N LEU A 118 5.95 -5.20 9.68
CA LEU A 118 6.05 -3.85 10.24
C LEU A 118 5.06 -3.64 11.39
N LEU A 119 3.78 -3.99 11.18
CA LEU A 119 2.74 -3.88 12.18
C LEU A 119 3.05 -4.73 13.42
N ALA A 120 3.51 -5.96 13.23
CA ALA A 120 3.89 -6.86 14.32
C ALA A 120 5.06 -6.30 15.14
N HIS A 121 6.06 -5.70 14.48
CA HIS A 121 7.18 -5.04 15.16
C HIS A 121 6.73 -3.82 15.96
N MET A 122 5.83 -3.01 15.38
CA MET A 122 5.30 -1.80 16.02
C MET A 122 4.37 -2.09 17.20
N SER A 123 3.76 -3.27 17.26
CA SER A 123 2.82 -3.63 18.34
C SER A 123 3.51 -4.23 19.57
N ARG A 124 4.81 -4.60 19.47
CA ARG A 124 5.56 -5.31 20.52
C ARG A 124 6.54 -4.43 21.31
N SER A 125 6.73 -3.18 20.90
CA SER A 125 7.66 -2.22 21.54
C SER A 125 6.99 -0.90 21.83
#